data_AF-A0A0H5QQ42-F1
#
_entry.id   AF-A0A0H5QQ42-F1
#
_cell.length_a   1.000
_cell.length_b   1.000
_cell.length_c   1.000
_cell.angle_alpha   90.00
_cell.angle_beta   90.00
_cell.angle_gamma   90.00
#
_symmetry.space_group_name_H-M   'P 1'
#
loop_
_entity.id
_entity.type
_entity.pdbx_description
1 polymer ?
#
loop_
_entity_poly.entity_id
_entity_poly.type
_entity_poly.pdbx_seq_one_letter_code
_entity_poly.pdbx_strand_id
1 'polypeptide(L)'
;VDYCDDFSMYLVSHDPEPNLTRDANALVNIVNFTITQSGLESQLLGILLAQEEPALEQRKSDLLSKEEKLKIQLADLEKNLLEELATSEGNILENRSLIESLNSTKSRSKEISASLDHARDIQLDLNQQRMAYAPISRTGALLYFLIDLLYHINPMYRFSLGAFLNEFRMVLVNSEGAPAKDKDKPARIAFFVRMLIVRQYR
;
A
#
# COMPACT_ATOMS: atom_id res chain seq x y z
N VAL A 1 -18.36 38.99 -5.12
CA VAL A 1 -17.77 38.14 -4.07
C VAL A 1 -16.27 38.26 -4.25
N ASP A 2 -15.54 38.66 -3.22
CA ASP A 2 -14.08 38.77 -3.29
C ASP A 2 -13.47 37.36 -3.31
N TYR A 3 -12.50 37.13 -4.20
CA TYR A 3 -11.83 35.83 -4.38
C TYR A 3 -10.53 35.79 -3.59
N CYS A 4 -10.24 34.65 -2.95
CA CYS A 4 -8.99 34.41 -2.24
C CYS A 4 -8.01 33.67 -3.15
N ASP A 5 -6.78 34.17 -3.30
CA ASP A 5 -5.77 33.59 -4.20
C ASP A 5 -5.36 32.15 -3.80
N ASP A 6 -5.48 31.80 -2.52
CA ASP A 6 -5.19 30.45 -2.00
C ASP A 6 -6.38 29.49 -2.07
N PHE A 7 -7.53 29.91 -2.62
CA PHE A 7 -8.71 29.05 -2.70
C PHE A 7 -8.48 27.86 -3.63
N SER A 8 -8.70 26.65 -3.11
CA SER A 8 -8.67 25.39 -3.85
C SER A 8 -9.98 24.62 -3.66
N MET A 9 -10.50 24.03 -4.74
CA MET A 9 -11.74 23.27 -4.74
C MET A 9 -11.51 21.83 -5.21
N TYR A 10 -12.10 20.88 -4.49
CA TYR A 10 -12.13 19.46 -4.86
C TYR A 10 -13.58 19.01 -4.98
N LEU A 11 -13.89 18.29 -6.06
CA LEU A 11 -15.21 17.72 -6.33
C LEU A 11 -15.08 16.19 -6.31
N VAL A 12 -16.01 15.51 -5.64
CA VAL A 12 -16.00 14.06 -5.50
C VAL A 12 -17.30 13.49 -6.05
N SER A 13 -17.21 12.42 -6.84
CA SER A 13 -18.34 11.67 -7.40
C SER A 13 -18.19 10.18 -7.11
N HIS A 14 -19.32 9.50 -6.93
CA HIS A 14 -19.37 8.02 -6.86
C HIS A 14 -19.47 7.36 -8.24
N ASP A 15 -19.79 8.14 -9.27
CA ASP A 15 -19.81 7.67 -10.65
C ASP A 15 -18.37 7.69 -11.21
N PRO A 16 -17.80 6.52 -11.57
CA PRO A 16 -16.44 6.46 -12.13
C PRO A 16 -16.33 7.16 -13.50
N GLU A 17 -17.44 7.33 -14.21
CA GLU A 17 -17.50 7.99 -15.51
C GLU A 17 -18.55 9.13 -15.48
N PRO A 18 -18.27 10.23 -14.75
CA PRO A 18 -19.22 11.32 -14.65
C PRO A 18 -19.49 11.92 -16.03
N ASN A 19 -20.76 12.03 -16.40
CA ASN A 19 -21.16 12.60 -17.69
C ASN A 19 -20.96 14.13 -17.68
N LEU A 20 -19.76 14.56 -18.00
CA LEU A 20 -19.36 15.96 -18.10
C LEU A 20 -19.42 16.43 -19.56
N THR A 21 -19.92 17.65 -19.77
CA THR A 21 -19.86 18.30 -21.09
C THR A 21 -18.42 18.56 -21.50
N ARG A 22 -18.17 18.73 -22.80
CA ARG A 22 -16.82 19.03 -23.31
C ARG A 22 -16.23 20.29 -22.67
N ASP A 23 -17.05 21.31 -22.48
CA ASP A 23 -16.64 22.57 -21.86
C ASP A 23 -16.27 22.37 -20.39
N ALA A 24 -17.05 21.57 -19.64
CA ALA A 24 -16.73 21.24 -18.25
C ALA A 24 -15.43 20.40 -18.15
N ASN A 25 -15.28 19.40 -19.02
CA ASN A 25 -14.09 18.55 -19.08
C ASN A 25 -12.79 19.32 -19.38
N ALA A 26 -12.87 20.42 -20.12
CA ALA A 26 -11.70 21.27 -20.37
C ALA A 26 -11.28 22.10 -19.13
N LEU A 27 -12.17 22.27 -18.16
CA LEU A 27 -11.96 23.11 -16.98
C LEU A 27 -11.64 22.31 -15.71
N VAL A 28 -11.84 21.00 -15.72
CA VAL A 28 -11.58 20.12 -14.57
C VAL A 28 -10.46 19.13 -14.87
N ASN A 29 -9.76 18.71 -13.82
CA ASN A 29 -8.85 17.58 -13.90
C ASN A 29 -9.49 16.37 -13.22
N ILE A 30 -9.77 15.30 -13.98
CA ILE A 30 -10.42 14.10 -13.47
C ILE A 30 -9.35 13.14 -12.94
N VAL A 31 -9.44 12.81 -11.65
CA VAL A 31 -8.60 11.80 -11.02
C VAL A 31 -9.45 10.55 -10.78
N ASN A 32 -9.11 9.45 -11.46
CA ASN A 32 -9.87 8.21 -11.38
C ASN A 32 -9.34 7.31 -10.25
N PHE A 33 -10.21 7.05 -9.26
CA PHE A 33 -9.94 6.15 -8.13
C PHE A 33 -10.63 4.78 -8.27
N THR A 34 -10.99 4.38 -9.49
CA THR A 34 -11.60 3.07 -9.76
C THR A 34 -10.65 1.96 -9.33
N ILE A 35 -11.21 0.95 -8.67
CA ILE A 35 -10.44 -0.17 -8.18
C ILE A 35 -9.89 -0.99 -9.35
N THR A 36 -8.58 -1.26 -9.32
CA THR A 36 -7.92 -2.15 -10.27
C THR A 36 -7.82 -3.56 -9.71
N GLN A 37 -7.70 -4.55 -10.60
CA GLN A 37 -7.56 -5.94 -10.17
C GLN A 37 -6.34 -6.17 -9.27
N SER A 38 -5.19 -5.59 -9.62
CA SER A 38 -3.97 -5.68 -8.80
C SER A 38 -4.11 -4.94 -7.47
N GLY A 39 -4.81 -3.80 -7.46
CA GLY A 39 -5.12 -3.05 -6.24
C GLY A 39 -5.99 -3.85 -5.28
N LEU A 40 -7.08 -4.45 -5.79
CA LEU A 40 -7.96 -5.30 -4.99
C LEU A 40 -7.25 -6.56 -4.49
N GLU A 41 -6.47 -7.24 -5.34
CA GLU A 41 -5.68 -8.41 -4.95
C GLU A 41 -4.74 -8.07 -3.78
N SER A 42 -4.05 -6.93 -3.84
CA SER A 42 -3.18 -6.46 -2.77
C SER A 42 -3.95 -6.15 -1.48
N GLN A 43 -5.14 -5.55 -1.59
CA GLN A 43 -6.00 -5.25 -0.45
C GLN A 43 -6.53 -6.53 0.22
N LEU A 44 -7.00 -7.49 -0.56
CA LEU A 44 -7.49 -8.78 -0.07
C LEU A 44 -6.37 -9.59 0.58
N LEU A 45 -5.15 -9.53 0.03
CA LEU A 45 -3.98 -10.17 0.62
C LEU A 45 -3.68 -9.59 2.01
N GLY A 46 -3.74 -8.27 2.17
CA GLY A 46 -3.57 -7.61 3.46
C GLY A 46 -4.62 -8.04 4.49
N ILE A 47 -5.91 -8.08 4.10
CA ILE A 47 -7.01 -8.54 4.98
C ILE A 47 -6.80 -10.00 5.40
N LEU A 48 -6.43 -10.85 4.45
CA LEU A 48 -6.16 -12.26 4.69
C LEU A 48 -5.01 -12.46 5.68
N LEU A 49 -3.88 -11.78 5.45
CA LEU A 49 -2.70 -11.90 6.30
C LEU A 49 -2.93 -11.33 7.70
N ALA A 50 -3.68 -10.25 7.84
CA ALA A 50 -4.06 -9.72 9.15
C ALA A 50 -4.80 -10.76 10.01
N GLN A 51 -5.57 -11.66 9.38
CA GLN A 51 -6.29 -12.74 10.07
C GLN A 51 -5.46 -14.02 10.22
N GLU A 52 -4.74 -14.41 9.18
CA GLU A 52 -4.03 -15.68 9.12
C GLU A 52 -2.66 -15.61 9.81
N GLU A 53 -1.88 -14.57 9.51
CA GLU A 53 -0.48 -14.39 9.93
C GLU A 53 -0.25 -12.95 10.46
N PRO A 54 -0.94 -12.53 11.55
CA PRO A 54 -0.88 -11.15 12.04
C PRO A 54 0.54 -10.70 12.41
N ALA A 55 1.37 -11.62 12.91
CA ALA A 55 2.76 -11.34 13.23
C ALA A 55 3.59 -10.97 11.98
N LEU A 56 3.28 -11.56 10.81
CA LEU A 56 3.95 -11.23 9.55
C LEU A 56 3.59 -9.81 9.10
N GLU A 57 2.31 -9.44 9.17
CA GLU A 57 1.87 -8.11 8.77
C GLU A 57 2.37 -7.03 9.75
N GLN A 58 2.42 -7.33 11.06
CA GLN A 58 3.02 -6.43 12.06
C GLN A 58 4.50 -6.21 11.77
N ARG A 59 5.28 -7.28 11.52
CA ARG A 59 6.71 -7.16 11.18
C ARG A 59 6.93 -6.30 9.94
N LYS A 60 6.09 -6.44 8.91
CA LYS A 60 6.13 -5.61 7.70
C LYS A 60 5.85 -4.15 8.03
N SER A 61 4.80 -3.87 8.81
CA SER A 61 4.44 -2.51 9.24
C SER A 61 5.56 -1.84 10.04
N ASP A 62 6.15 -2.56 10.99
CA ASP A 62 7.26 -2.07 11.81
C ASP A 62 8.50 -1.77 10.95
N LEU A 63 8.80 -2.63 9.97
CA LEU A 63 9.91 -2.44 9.04
C LEU A 63 9.70 -1.21 8.16
N LEU A 64 8.50 -1.01 7.60
CA LEU A 64 8.17 0.17 6.81
C LEU A 64 8.30 1.47 7.61
N SER A 65 7.80 1.48 8.85
CA SER A 65 7.93 2.64 9.73
C SER A 65 9.39 2.96 10.06
N LYS A 66 10.23 1.93 10.27
CA LYS A 66 11.68 2.12 10.46
C LYS A 66 12.35 2.68 9.21
N GLU A 67 12.03 2.13 8.04
CA GLU A 67 12.57 2.59 6.75
C GLU A 67 12.21 4.05 6.48
N GLU A 68 10.96 4.45 6.72
CA GLU A 68 10.49 5.83 6.57
C GLU A 68 11.28 6.79 7.47
N LYS A 69 11.47 6.44 8.75
CA LYS A 69 12.29 7.23 9.68
C LYS A 69 13.74 7.37 9.21
N LEU A 70 14.33 6.29 8.68
CA LEU A 70 15.69 6.32 8.16
C LEU A 70 15.81 7.20 6.91
N LYS A 71 14.81 7.17 6.01
CA LYS A 71 14.77 8.05 4.82
C LYS A 71 14.65 9.52 5.21
N ILE A 72 13.82 9.84 6.21
CA ILE A 72 13.71 11.21 6.74
C ILE A 72 15.05 11.64 7.33
N GLN A 73 15.66 10.82 8.19
CA GLN A 73 16.97 11.13 8.76
C GLN A 73 18.05 11.33 7.70
N LEU A 74 18.03 10.56 6.61
CA LEU A 74 18.97 10.73 5.50
C LEU A 74 18.76 12.08 4.80
N ALA A 75 17.51 12.43 4.49
CA ALA A 75 17.17 13.71 3.87
C ALA A 75 17.55 14.91 4.76
N ASP A 76 17.35 14.79 6.07
CA ASP A 76 17.74 15.82 7.04
C ASP A 76 19.27 15.98 7.10
N LEU A 77 20.02 14.88 7.07
CA LEU A 77 21.49 14.94 7.02
C LEU A 77 22.00 15.61 5.74
N GLU A 78 21.40 15.29 4.59
CA GLU A 78 21.74 15.91 3.31
C GLU A 78 21.43 17.42 3.31
N LYS A 79 20.27 17.80 3.85
CA LYS A 79 19.88 19.20 4.00
C LYS A 79 20.85 19.96 4.90
N ASN A 80 21.16 19.42 6.09
CA ASN A 80 22.09 20.06 7.02
C ASN A 80 23.49 20.22 6.42
N LEU A 81 23.96 19.22 5.66
CA LEU A 81 25.23 19.30 4.96
C LEU A 81 25.25 20.42 3.91
N LEU A 82 24.16 20.59 3.15
CA LEU A 82 24.03 21.68 2.19
C LEU A 82 24.00 23.05 2.87
N GLU A 83 23.31 23.17 4.00
CA GLU A 83 23.28 24.40 4.80
C GLU A 83 24.66 24.74 5.37
N GLU A 84 25.39 23.76 5.91
CA GLU A 84 26.76 23.96 6.42
C GLU A 84 27.75 24.37 5.32
N LEU A 85 27.62 23.82 4.11
CA LEU A 85 28.43 24.22 2.96
C LEU A 85 28.09 25.63 2.45
N ALA A 86 26.79 25.98 2.45
CA ALA A 86 26.32 27.29 1.99
C ALA A 86 26.65 28.43 2.98
N THR A 87 26.68 28.13 4.28
CA THR A 87 26.98 29.12 5.35
C THR A 87 28.46 29.22 5.69
N SER A 88 29.29 28.32 5.16
CA SER A 88 30.75 28.36 5.37
C SER A 88 31.39 29.55 4.65
N GLU A 89 31.85 30.53 5.43
CA GLU A 89 32.68 31.64 4.96
C GLU A 89 34.19 31.33 5.12
N GLY A 90 35.03 31.78 4.18
CA GLY A 90 36.48 31.57 4.22
C GLY A 90 36.98 30.30 3.51
N ASN A 91 38.23 29.91 3.75
CA ASN A 91 38.83 28.73 3.11
C ASN A 91 38.31 27.44 3.75
N ILE A 92 37.46 26.71 3.03
CA ILE A 92 36.83 25.45 3.46
C ILE A 92 37.87 24.42 3.93
N LEU A 93 39.08 24.42 3.33
CA LEU A 93 40.15 23.47 3.68
C LEU A 93 40.80 23.77 5.04
N GLU A 94 40.65 24.99 5.56
CA GLU A 94 41.20 25.41 6.86
C GLU A 94 40.16 25.32 7.99
N ASN A 95 38.88 25.19 7.64
CA ASN A 95 37.79 25.08 8.59
C ASN A 95 37.69 23.65 9.17
N ARG A 96 38.45 23.39 10.24
CA ARG A 96 38.49 22.07 10.90
C ARG A 96 37.12 21.60 11.40
N SER A 97 36.28 22.48 11.94
CA SER A 97 34.96 22.09 12.44
C SER A 97 34.04 21.64 11.31
N LEU A 98 34.09 22.31 10.16
CA LEU A 98 33.37 21.90 8.96
C LEU A 98 33.84 20.53 8.44
N ILE A 99 35.16 20.31 8.38
CA ILE A 99 35.72 19.02 7.95
C ILE A 99 35.29 17.88 8.88
N GLU A 100 35.27 18.11 10.19
CA GLU A 100 34.78 17.13 11.17
C GLU A 100 33.29 16.83 11.00
N SER A 101 32.46 17.87 10.81
CA SER A 101 31.02 17.71 10.57
C SER A 101 30.74 16.95 9.27
N LEU A 102 31.45 17.27 8.18
CA LEU A 102 31.35 16.58 6.90
C LEU A 102 31.72 15.09 7.01
N ASN A 103 32.80 14.77 7.74
CA ASN A 103 33.20 13.39 7.97
C ASN A 103 32.18 12.62 8.82
N SER A 104 31.65 13.25 9.88
CA SER A 104 30.59 12.68 10.72
C SER A 104 29.32 12.39 9.91
N THR A 105 28.85 13.38 9.16
CA THR A 105 27.67 13.28 8.30
C THR A 105 27.84 12.21 7.24
N LYS A 106 29.02 12.13 6.61
CA LYS A 106 29.35 11.09 5.64
C LYS A 106 29.36 9.69 6.25
N SER A 107 29.89 9.52 7.46
CA SER A 107 29.85 8.22 8.16
C SER A 107 28.41 7.80 8.44
N ARG A 108 27.62 8.70 9.03
CA ARG A 108 26.23 8.43 9.40
C ARG A 108 25.34 8.17 8.19
N SER A 109 25.52 8.92 7.10
CA SER A 109 24.81 8.68 5.83
C SER A 109 25.12 7.28 5.27
N LYS A 110 26.39 6.85 5.31
CA LYS A 110 26.77 5.48 4.90
C LYS A 110 26.14 4.40 5.77
N GLU A 111 26.11 4.60 7.09
CA GLU A 111 25.48 3.67 8.04
C GLU A 111 23.96 3.56 7.78
N ILE A 112 23.29 4.69 7.56
CA ILE A 112 21.85 4.71 7.22
C ILE A 112 21.60 4.03 5.88
N SER A 113 22.41 4.30 4.85
CA SER A 113 22.29 3.65 3.54
C SER A 113 22.43 2.13 3.65
N ALA A 114 23.44 1.65 4.39
CA ALA A 114 23.62 0.22 4.61
C ALA A 114 22.43 -0.40 5.38
N SER A 115 21.84 0.33 6.34
CA SER A 115 20.64 -0.13 7.06
C SER A 115 19.41 -0.17 6.16
N LEU A 116 19.25 0.78 5.24
CA LEU A 116 18.19 0.78 4.24
C LEU A 116 18.33 -0.38 3.26
N ASP A 117 19.55 -0.69 2.82
CA ASP A 117 19.82 -1.84 1.95
C ASP A 117 19.47 -3.16 2.66
N HIS A 118 19.87 -3.32 3.91
CA HIS A 118 19.49 -4.49 4.70
C HIS A 118 17.97 -4.58 4.94
N ALA A 119 17.30 -3.44 5.17
CA ALA A 119 15.84 -3.41 5.30
C ALA A 119 15.15 -3.85 4.01
N ARG A 120 15.70 -3.50 2.84
CA ARG A 120 15.22 -3.93 1.53
C ARG A 120 15.31 -5.44 1.36
N ASP A 121 16.40 -6.07 1.78
CA ASP A 121 16.55 -7.53 1.72
C ASP A 121 15.51 -8.24 2.59
N ILE A 122 15.28 -7.74 3.82
CA ILE A 122 14.22 -8.25 4.69
C ILE A 122 12.84 -8.06 4.05
N GLN A 123 12.59 -6.92 3.39
CA GLN A 123 11.32 -6.69 2.70
C GLN A 123 11.07 -7.71 1.59
N LEU A 124 12.11 -8.09 0.83
CA LEU A 124 11.98 -9.10 -0.21
C LEU A 124 11.59 -10.46 0.38
N ASP A 125 12.24 -10.89 1.46
CA ASP A 125 11.89 -12.14 2.17
C ASP A 125 10.45 -12.10 2.73
N LEU A 126 10.10 -11.01 3.44
CA LEU A 126 8.74 -10.82 3.95
C LEU A 126 7.72 -10.84 2.81
N ASN A 127 8.01 -10.19 1.68
CA ASN A 127 7.09 -10.19 0.55
C ASN A 127 6.94 -11.58 -0.06
N GLN A 128 8.01 -12.36 -0.15
CA GLN A 128 7.95 -13.75 -0.60
C GLN A 128 7.06 -14.62 0.31
N GLN A 129 7.18 -14.44 1.63
CA GLN A 129 6.31 -15.12 2.61
C GLN A 129 4.84 -14.71 2.43
N ARG A 130 4.57 -13.43 2.16
CA ARG A 130 3.21 -12.94 1.86
C ARG A 130 2.65 -13.53 0.57
N MET A 131 3.49 -13.66 -0.47
CA MET A 131 3.07 -14.21 -1.76
C MET A 131 2.60 -15.67 -1.69
N ALA A 132 2.94 -16.42 -0.64
CA ALA A 132 2.40 -17.76 -0.41
C ALA A 132 0.86 -17.78 -0.30
N TYR A 133 0.26 -16.66 0.13
CA TYR A 133 -1.19 -16.49 0.28
C TYR A 133 -1.86 -15.80 -0.92
N ALA A 134 -1.08 -15.36 -1.91
CA ALA A 134 -1.57 -14.67 -3.11
C ALA A 134 -2.63 -15.44 -3.91
N PRO A 135 -2.62 -16.79 -4.00
CA PRO A 135 -3.66 -17.51 -4.74
C PRO A 135 -5.09 -17.25 -4.23
N ILE A 136 -5.27 -17.06 -2.91
CA ILE A 136 -6.58 -16.75 -2.32
C ILE A 136 -7.01 -15.34 -2.72
N SER A 137 -6.13 -14.35 -2.53
CA SER A 137 -6.45 -12.95 -2.81
C SER A 137 -6.67 -12.71 -4.31
N ARG A 138 -5.90 -13.38 -5.18
CA ARG A 138 -6.09 -13.35 -6.63
C ARG A 138 -7.44 -13.92 -7.03
N THR A 139 -7.83 -15.05 -6.45
CA THR A 139 -9.15 -15.66 -6.70
C THR A 139 -10.28 -14.76 -6.20
N GLY A 140 -10.14 -14.18 -5.01
CA GLY A 140 -11.09 -13.21 -4.48
C GLY A 140 -11.25 -11.97 -5.38
N ALA A 141 -10.14 -11.41 -5.87
CA ALA A 141 -10.18 -10.27 -6.78
C ALA A 141 -10.88 -10.65 -8.09
N LEU A 142 -10.54 -11.79 -8.70
CA LEU A 142 -11.21 -12.29 -9.90
C LEU A 142 -12.72 -12.45 -9.68
N LEU A 143 -13.14 -13.03 -8.55
CA LEU A 143 -14.56 -13.19 -8.23
C LEU A 143 -15.29 -11.85 -8.15
N TYR A 144 -14.69 -10.85 -7.51
CA TYR A 144 -15.30 -9.51 -7.45
C TYR A 144 -15.53 -8.92 -8.85
N PHE A 145 -14.51 -8.94 -9.72
CA PHE A 145 -14.66 -8.39 -11.07
C PHE A 145 -15.63 -9.21 -11.93
N LEU A 146 -15.72 -10.54 -11.73
CA LEU A 146 -16.74 -11.36 -12.39
C LEU A 146 -18.16 -10.98 -11.94
N ILE A 147 -18.36 -10.70 -10.64
CA ILE A 147 -19.65 -10.24 -10.10
C ILE A 147 -19.97 -8.83 -10.61
N ASP A 148 -18.98 -7.94 -10.69
CA ASP A 148 -19.14 -6.57 -11.21
C ASP A 148 -19.61 -6.58 -12.68
N LEU A 149 -19.12 -7.53 -13.48
CA LEU A 149 -19.57 -7.71 -14.86
C LEU A 149 -21.06 -8.09 -14.99
N LEU A 150 -21.70 -8.64 -13.94
CA LEU A 150 -23.12 -8.99 -13.97
C LEU A 150 -24.03 -7.76 -14.13
N TYR A 151 -23.53 -6.57 -13.76
CA TYR A 151 -24.22 -5.30 -13.99
C TYR A 151 -24.60 -5.10 -15.46
N HIS A 152 -23.75 -5.56 -16.40
CA HIS A 152 -24.02 -5.45 -17.84
C HIS A 152 -25.15 -6.37 -18.32
N ILE A 153 -25.49 -7.41 -17.57
CA ILE A 153 -26.61 -8.30 -17.86
C ILE A 153 -27.90 -7.70 -17.28
N ASN A 154 -27.86 -7.29 -16.02
CA ASN A 154 -28.98 -6.61 -15.37
C ASN A 154 -28.44 -5.58 -14.36
N PRO A 155 -28.81 -4.29 -14.49
CA PRO A 155 -28.39 -3.22 -13.58
C PRO A 155 -28.71 -3.45 -12.10
N MET A 156 -29.65 -4.34 -11.78
CA MET A 156 -29.96 -4.74 -10.40
C MET A 156 -28.82 -5.53 -9.74
N TYR A 157 -27.94 -6.19 -10.50
CA TYR A 157 -26.77 -6.90 -9.99
C TYR A 157 -25.58 -5.95 -9.77
N ARG A 158 -25.82 -4.84 -9.08
CA ARG A 158 -24.77 -3.90 -8.69
C ARG A 158 -24.40 -4.13 -7.23
N PHE A 159 -23.17 -4.58 -7.00
CA PHE A 159 -22.66 -4.86 -5.66
C PHE A 159 -21.64 -3.81 -5.26
N SER A 160 -21.68 -3.39 -4.00
CA SER A 160 -20.64 -2.49 -3.48
C SER A 160 -19.39 -3.30 -3.13
N LEU A 161 -18.22 -2.71 -3.39
CA LEU A 161 -16.95 -3.27 -2.92
C LEU A 161 -16.96 -3.48 -1.39
N GLY A 162 -17.57 -2.57 -0.63
CA GLY A 162 -17.68 -2.68 0.81
C GLY A 162 -18.39 -3.96 1.27
N ALA A 163 -19.50 -4.32 0.61
CA ALA A 163 -20.21 -5.58 0.88
C ALA A 163 -19.35 -6.79 0.56
N PHE A 164 -18.66 -6.79 -0.59
CA PHE A 164 -17.75 -7.86 -0.97
C PHE A 164 -16.61 -8.06 0.05
N LEU A 165 -15.96 -6.96 0.48
CA LEU A 165 -14.89 -7.02 1.49
C LEU A 165 -15.40 -7.52 2.84
N ASN A 166 -16.64 -7.20 3.20
CA ASN A 166 -17.26 -7.72 4.42
C ASN A 166 -17.50 -9.23 4.32
N GLU A 167 -18.08 -9.72 3.23
CA GLU A 167 -18.27 -11.16 3.02
C GLU A 167 -16.94 -11.92 2.98
N PHE A 168 -15.91 -11.36 2.34
CA PHE A 168 -14.57 -11.91 2.35
C PHE A 168 -14.04 -12.08 3.78
N ARG A 169 -14.17 -11.04 4.63
CA ARG A 169 -13.80 -11.12 6.05
C ARG A 169 -14.60 -12.19 6.81
N MET A 170 -15.91 -12.26 6.57
CA MET A 170 -16.77 -13.25 7.23
C MET A 170 -16.39 -14.68 6.87
N VAL A 171 -15.94 -14.95 5.63
CA VAL A 171 -15.40 -16.27 5.25
C VAL A 171 -14.12 -16.61 6.00
N LEU A 172 -13.25 -15.63 6.21
CA LEU A 172 -12.00 -15.84 6.96
C LEU A 172 -12.24 -16.05 8.46
N VAL A 173 -13.23 -15.37 9.04
CA VAL A 173 -13.60 -15.53 10.45
C VAL A 173 -14.34 -16.85 10.68
N ASN A 174 -15.27 -17.21 9.79
CA ASN A 174 -16.06 -18.44 9.90
C ASN A 174 -15.27 -19.65 9.38
N SER A 175 -14.09 -19.89 9.96
CA SER A 175 -13.16 -20.95 9.57
C SER A 175 -13.51 -22.32 10.19
N GLU A 176 -14.78 -22.58 10.49
CA GLU A 176 -15.21 -23.87 11.03
C GLU A 176 -14.84 -25.00 10.05
N GLY A 177 -13.95 -25.91 10.47
CA GLY A 177 -13.42 -26.98 9.63
C GLY A 177 -12.19 -26.63 8.78
N ALA A 178 -11.64 -25.41 8.90
CA ALA A 178 -10.40 -25.07 8.21
C ALA A 178 -9.19 -25.88 8.77
N PRO A 179 -8.30 -26.41 7.91
CA PRO A 179 -7.09 -27.11 8.34
C PRO A 179 -6.23 -26.23 9.27
N ALA A 180 -5.57 -26.80 10.28
CA ALA A 180 -4.76 -26.02 11.22
C ALA A 180 -3.69 -25.17 10.49
N LYS A 181 -3.49 -23.92 10.95
CA LYS A 181 -2.58 -22.93 10.34
C LYS A 181 -1.16 -23.47 10.11
N ASP A 182 -0.68 -24.30 11.03
CA ASP A 182 0.71 -24.79 11.05
C ASP A 182 0.93 -26.11 10.32
N LYS A 183 -0.14 -26.83 9.93
CA LYS A 183 -0.02 -28.21 9.41
C LYS A 183 -0.05 -28.30 7.89
N ASP A 184 -0.88 -27.51 7.23
CA ASP A 184 -1.04 -27.59 5.77
C ASP A 184 -1.56 -26.26 5.19
N LYS A 185 -0.63 -25.36 4.87
CA LYS A 185 -0.93 -24.07 4.22
C LYS A 185 -1.65 -24.27 2.87
N PRO A 186 -1.20 -25.16 1.96
CA PRO A 186 -1.90 -25.45 0.72
C PRO A 186 -3.36 -25.92 0.89
N ALA A 187 -3.63 -26.86 1.81
CA ALA A 187 -5.01 -27.32 2.04
C ALA A 187 -5.88 -26.21 2.65
N ARG A 188 -5.30 -25.38 3.53
CA ARG A 188 -6.01 -24.22 4.11
C ARG A 188 -6.33 -23.16 3.04
N ILE A 189 -5.42 -22.92 2.10
CA ILE A 189 -5.64 -22.07 0.92
C ILE A 189 -6.80 -22.62 0.06
N ALA A 190 -6.76 -23.92 -0.27
CA ALA A 190 -7.81 -24.55 -1.07
C ALA A 190 -9.18 -24.50 -0.39
N PHE A 191 -9.22 -24.66 0.94
CA PHE A 191 -10.45 -24.53 1.74
C PHE A 191 -11.08 -23.13 1.60
N PHE A 192 -10.29 -22.08 1.81
CA PHE A 192 -10.82 -20.70 1.71
C PHE A 192 -11.25 -20.34 0.30
N VAL A 193 -10.50 -20.77 -0.72
CA VAL A 193 -10.92 -20.59 -2.13
C VAL A 193 -12.28 -21.24 -2.38
N ARG A 194 -12.47 -22.48 -1.92
CA ARG A 194 -13.74 -23.20 -2.08
C ARG A 194 -14.89 -22.50 -1.33
N MET A 195 -14.64 -22.04 -0.10
CA MET A 195 -15.65 -21.35 0.71
C MET A 195 -16.06 -20.01 0.12
N LEU A 196 -15.11 -19.24 -0.43
CA LEU A 196 -15.38 -17.98 -1.12
C LEU A 196 -16.28 -18.21 -2.33
N ILE A 197 -15.99 -19.24 -3.13
CA ILE A 197 -16.83 -19.62 -4.26
C ILE A 197 -18.23 -19.98 -3.76
N VAL A 198 -18.36 -20.98 -2.87
CA VAL A 198 -19.69 -21.46 -2.42
C VAL A 198 -20.55 -20.35 -1.82
N ARG A 199 -19.96 -19.43 -1.06
CA ARG A 199 -20.71 -18.35 -0.40
C ARG A 199 -21.13 -17.24 -1.36
N GLN A 200 -20.35 -16.97 -2.41
CA GLN A 200 -20.76 -16.00 -3.44
C GLN A 200 -21.86 -16.52 -4.37
N TYR A 201 -22.01 -17.84 -4.49
CA TYR A 201 -23.08 -18.48 -5.27
C TYR A 201 -24.38 -18.74 -4.48
N ARG A 202 -24.42 -18.44 -3.17
CA ARG A 202 -25.62 -18.55 -2.33
C ARG A 202 -26.32 -17.21 -2.20
#